data_AF-A6KKF1-F1
#
_entry.id   AF-A6KKF1-F1
#
_cell.length_a   1.000
_cell.length_b   1.000
_cell.length_c   1.000
_cell.angle_alpha   90.00
_cell.angle_beta   90.00
_cell.angle_gamma   90.00
#
_symmetry.space_group_name_H-M   'P 1'
#
loop_
_entity.id
_entity.type
_entity.pdbx_description
1 polymer ?
#
loop_
_entity_poly.entity_id
_entity_poly.type
_entity_poly.pdbx_seq_one_letter_code
_entity_poly.pdbx_strand_id
1 'polypeptide(L)'
;MLGKKMAASANRCCPLRDELQSACLEDQAKLFLGDLCRRHGGKPVNAGVGRCCDDSYAFRKPCFDDLQADGTYISPPLACDQVISLKEDLCQAQDEELQTEKQKLLSNLVKQKPQTAEEAFHSIGEGFLLLLGKCCHAQRREACFQQEGPQLIMRCQSLLEADSSQSVLL
;
A
#
# COMPACT_ATOMS: atom_id res chain seq x y z
N MET A 1 8.62 4.27 -4.64
CA MET A 1 7.14 4.24 -4.71
C MET A 1 6.58 5.60 -4.32
N LEU A 2 5.40 6.01 -4.83
CA LEU A 2 4.84 7.34 -4.57
C LEU A 2 4.65 7.61 -3.07
N GLY A 3 4.13 6.63 -2.31
CA GLY A 3 3.96 6.72 -0.86
C GLY A 3 5.25 6.99 -0.08
N LYS A 4 6.40 6.40 -0.47
CA LYS A 4 7.70 6.72 0.17
C LYS A 4 8.06 8.19 0.02
N LYS A 5 7.83 8.76 -1.18
CA LYS A 5 8.12 10.16 -1.43
C LYS A 5 7.21 11.09 -0.62
N MET A 6 5.94 10.73 -0.49
CA MET A 6 4.98 11.46 0.35
C MET A 6 5.41 11.47 1.82
N ALA A 7 5.79 10.31 2.37
CA ALA A 7 6.29 10.21 3.74
C ALA A 7 7.57 11.03 3.96
N ALA A 8 8.52 10.99 3.03
CA ALA A 8 9.72 11.82 3.09
C ALA A 8 9.41 13.33 3.07
N SER A 9 8.39 13.74 2.31
CA SER A 9 7.93 15.13 2.31
C SER A 9 7.24 15.53 3.59
N ALA A 10 6.41 14.66 4.16
CA ALA A 10 5.83 14.90 5.49
C ALA A 10 6.93 15.11 6.54
N ASN A 11 7.95 14.24 6.57
CA ASN A 11 9.09 14.37 7.48
C ASN A 11 9.86 15.68 7.29
N ARG A 12 9.90 16.23 6.07
CA ARG A 12 10.54 17.50 5.76
C ARG A 12 9.67 18.72 6.09
N CYS A 13 8.37 18.64 5.81
CA CYS A 13 7.46 19.79 5.86
C CYS A 13 6.77 19.95 7.22
N CYS A 14 6.38 18.86 7.88
CA CYS A 14 5.64 18.90 9.15
C CYS A 14 6.38 19.56 10.33
N PRO A 15 7.73 19.52 10.42
CA PRO A 15 8.45 20.23 11.48
C PRO A 15 8.56 21.75 11.28
N LEU A 16 8.10 22.29 10.13
CA LEU A 16 8.13 23.72 9.86
C LEU A 16 7.04 24.45 10.65
N ARG A 17 7.19 25.77 10.78
CA ARG A 17 6.12 26.64 11.30
C ARG A 17 4.93 26.64 10.35
N ASP A 18 3.73 26.82 10.89
CA ASP A 18 2.45 26.76 10.15
C ASP A 18 2.49 27.56 8.84
N GLU A 19 3.05 28.78 8.83
CA GLU A 19 3.10 29.63 7.64
C GLU A 19 3.92 29.01 6.49
N LEU A 20 4.95 28.23 6.82
CA LEU A 20 5.83 27.57 5.85
C LEU A 20 5.40 26.13 5.56
N GLN A 21 4.69 25.50 6.49
CA GLN A 21 4.26 24.11 6.39
C GLN A 21 3.29 23.93 5.21
N SER A 22 2.27 24.78 5.10
CA SER A 22 1.28 24.70 4.01
C SER A 22 1.94 24.87 2.64
N ALA A 23 2.80 25.88 2.48
CA ALA A 23 3.54 26.11 1.23
C ALA A 23 4.43 24.90 0.87
N CYS A 24 5.13 24.33 1.85
CA CYS A 24 5.95 23.14 1.65
C CYS A 24 5.11 21.95 1.18
N LEU A 25 4.00 21.64 1.85
CA LEU A 25 3.13 20.52 1.50
C LEU A 25 2.48 20.70 0.12
N GLU A 26 2.02 21.90 -0.19
CA GLU A 26 1.45 22.24 -1.52
C GLU A 26 2.46 22.02 -2.65
N ASP A 27 3.69 22.50 -2.48
CA ASP A 27 4.72 22.33 -3.50
C ASP A 27 5.15 20.87 -3.66
N GLN A 28 5.27 20.11 -2.56
CA GLN A 28 5.54 18.68 -2.64
C GLN A 28 4.39 17.92 -3.32
N ALA A 29 3.13 18.26 -3.00
CA ALA A 29 1.96 17.64 -3.63
C ALA A 29 1.94 17.88 -5.15
N LYS A 30 2.24 19.11 -5.61
CA LYS A 30 2.34 19.42 -7.05
C LYS A 30 3.39 18.55 -7.76
N LEU A 31 4.55 18.35 -7.14
CA LEU A 31 5.62 17.50 -7.69
C LEU A 31 5.17 16.03 -7.78
N PHE A 32 4.48 15.52 -6.76
CA PHE A 32 3.99 14.14 -6.73
C PHE A 32 2.92 13.87 -7.76
N LEU A 33 1.90 14.73 -7.81
CA LEU A 33 0.83 14.58 -8.77
C LEU A 33 1.35 14.79 -10.21
N GLY A 34 2.34 15.66 -10.40
CA GLY A 34 3.05 15.79 -11.68
C GLY A 34 3.81 14.52 -12.10
N ASP A 35 4.56 13.88 -11.20
CA ASP A 35 5.26 12.60 -11.48
C ASP A 35 4.24 11.48 -11.76
N LEU A 36 3.15 11.42 -11.00
CA LEU A 36 2.05 10.48 -11.22
C LEU A 36 1.43 10.65 -12.61
N CYS A 37 1.05 11.88 -12.98
CA CYS A 37 0.44 12.17 -14.27
C CYS A 37 1.38 11.88 -15.44
N ARG A 38 2.68 12.17 -15.30
CA ARG A 38 3.68 11.81 -16.33
C ARG A 38 3.75 10.30 -16.56
N ARG A 39 3.77 9.51 -15.47
CA ARG A 39 3.80 8.04 -15.56
C ARG A 39 2.51 7.48 -16.15
N HIS A 40 1.37 8.03 -15.72
CA HIS A 40 0.05 7.64 -16.23
C HIS A 40 -0.11 7.98 -17.71
N GLY A 41 0.33 9.16 -18.16
CA GLY A 41 0.31 9.51 -19.59
C GLY A 41 1.11 8.54 -20.48
N GLY A 42 2.19 7.95 -19.96
CA GLY A 42 2.94 6.91 -20.67
C GLY A 42 2.27 5.52 -20.65
N LYS A 43 1.48 5.22 -19.62
CA LYS A 43 0.72 3.97 -19.49
C LYS A 43 -0.58 4.22 -18.71
N PRO A 44 -1.66 4.63 -19.39
CA PRO A 44 -2.93 4.92 -18.72
C PRO A 44 -3.55 3.63 -18.17
N VAL A 45 -3.91 3.63 -16.88
CA VAL A 45 -4.49 2.44 -16.20
C VAL A 45 -5.75 2.74 -15.38
N ASN A 46 -6.09 4.01 -15.19
CA ASN A 46 -7.26 4.42 -14.40
C ASN A 46 -7.85 5.72 -14.99
N ALA A 47 -9.13 5.71 -15.33
CA ALA A 47 -9.78 6.85 -15.98
C ALA A 47 -9.94 8.06 -15.05
N GLY A 48 -10.16 7.85 -13.75
CA GLY A 48 -10.24 8.92 -12.75
C GLY A 48 -8.92 9.69 -12.61
N VAL A 49 -7.80 8.95 -12.54
CA VAL A 49 -6.46 9.54 -12.58
C VAL A 49 -6.23 10.31 -13.87
N GLY A 50 -6.65 9.76 -15.02
CA GLY A 50 -6.57 10.44 -16.31
C GLY A 50 -7.30 11.79 -16.30
N ARG A 51 -8.56 11.80 -15.84
CA ARG A 51 -9.33 13.03 -15.68
C ARG A 51 -8.60 14.07 -14.82
N CYS A 52 -8.11 13.70 -13.64
CA CYS A 52 -7.39 14.65 -12.78
C CYS A 52 -6.05 15.12 -13.35
N CYS A 53 -5.44 14.34 -14.24
CA CYS A 53 -4.19 14.71 -14.89
C CYS A 53 -4.37 15.66 -16.08
N ASP A 54 -5.45 15.46 -16.83
CA ASP A 54 -5.81 16.25 -18.02
C ASP A 54 -6.53 17.56 -17.65
N ASP A 55 -7.12 17.64 -16.45
CA ASP A 55 -7.74 18.84 -15.94
C ASP A 55 -6.71 19.94 -15.59
N SER A 56 -7.20 21.14 -15.26
CA SER A 56 -6.37 22.30 -14.95
C SER A 56 -5.28 22.02 -13.92
N TYR A 57 -4.05 22.46 -14.21
CA TYR A 57 -2.90 22.33 -13.31
C TYR A 57 -3.18 22.87 -11.90
N ALA A 58 -3.92 23.98 -11.81
CA ALA A 58 -4.28 24.60 -10.53
C ALA A 58 -5.29 23.77 -9.71
N PHE A 59 -6.15 23.00 -10.38
CA PHE A 59 -7.20 22.19 -9.75
C PHE A 59 -6.84 20.71 -9.63
N ARG A 60 -5.64 20.31 -10.10
CA ARG A 60 -5.17 18.92 -10.03
C ARG A 60 -5.19 18.36 -8.61
N LYS A 61 -4.64 19.08 -7.63
CA LYS A 61 -4.62 18.61 -6.23
C LYS A 61 -6.04 18.42 -5.67
N PRO A 62 -6.93 19.43 -5.73
CA PRO A 62 -8.33 19.24 -5.34
C PRO A 62 -9.00 18.04 -6.03
N CYS A 63 -8.79 17.84 -7.34
CA CYS A 63 -9.35 16.67 -8.04
C CYS A 63 -8.86 15.33 -7.45
N PHE A 64 -7.57 15.23 -7.12
CA PHE A 64 -7.03 14.02 -6.48
C PHE A 64 -7.47 13.86 -5.03
N ASP A 65 -7.66 14.96 -4.29
CA ASP A 65 -8.19 14.93 -2.92
C ASP A 65 -9.65 14.41 -2.90
N ASP A 66 -10.42 14.71 -3.95
CA ASP A 66 -11.81 14.25 -4.12
C ASP A 66 -11.92 12.86 -4.80
N LEU A 67 -10.81 12.29 -5.28
CA LEU A 67 -10.81 11.01 -6.01
C LEU A 67 -11.16 9.84 -5.08
N GLN A 68 -12.32 9.24 -5.31
CA GLN A 68 -12.81 8.09 -4.56
C GLN A 68 -12.23 6.76 -5.08
N ALA A 69 -12.41 5.69 -4.29
CA ALA A 69 -12.11 4.33 -4.72
C ALA A 69 -12.82 4.01 -6.05
N ASP A 70 -12.09 3.41 -6.98
CA ASP A 70 -12.59 3.13 -8.32
C ASP A 70 -13.59 1.97 -8.29
N GLY A 71 -14.89 2.29 -8.42
CA GLY A 71 -15.96 1.30 -8.49
C GLY A 71 -15.92 0.41 -9.74
N THR A 72 -15.11 0.74 -10.75
CA THR A 72 -14.91 -0.08 -11.95
C THR A 72 -13.71 -1.02 -11.84
N TYR A 73 -12.95 -0.94 -10.74
CA TYR A 73 -11.79 -1.77 -10.53
C TYR A 73 -12.19 -3.23 -10.25
N ILE A 74 -11.66 -4.14 -11.07
CA ILE A 74 -11.80 -5.58 -10.90
C ILE A 74 -10.49 -6.12 -10.34
N SER A 75 -10.54 -6.67 -9.13
CA SER A 75 -9.35 -7.26 -8.50
C SER A 75 -8.87 -8.48 -9.30
N PRO A 76 -7.60 -8.51 -9.74
CA PRO A 76 -7.01 -9.72 -10.29
C PRO A 76 -6.79 -10.72 -9.16
N PRO A 77 -7.17 -12.01 -9.30
CA PRO A 77 -7.02 -12.98 -8.23
C PRO A 77 -5.53 -13.17 -7.89
N LEU A 78 -5.13 -12.82 -6.66
CA LEU A 78 -3.85 -13.21 -6.07
C LEU A 78 -4.09 -14.03 -4.81
N ALA A 79 -3.43 -15.17 -4.73
CA ALA A 79 -3.43 -15.98 -3.51
C ALA A 79 -2.55 -15.33 -2.42
N CYS A 80 -2.90 -15.51 -1.15
CA CYS A 80 -2.21 -14.86 -0.04
C CYS A 80 -0.73 -15.27 0.10
N ASP A 81 -0.36 -16.46 -0.35
CA ASP A 81 1.02 -16.94 -0.45
C ASP A 81 1.84 -16.19 -1.52
N GLN A 82 1.19 -15.57 -2.50
CA GLN A 82 1.80 -14.67 -3.48
C GLN A 82 1.80 -13.21 -3.00
N VAL A 83 0.81 -12.82 -2.19
CA VAL A 83 0.70 -11.48 -1.59
C VAL A 83 1.73 -11.28 -0.48
N ILE A 84 1.94 -12.30 0.36
CA ILE A 84 2.84 -12.26 1.52
C ILE A 84 4.10 -13.04 1.19
N SER A 85 5.22 -12.34 1.10
CA SER A 85 6.53 -13.00 0.93
C SER A 85 7.04 -13.49 2.28
N LEU A 86 7.05 -14.80 2.50
CA LEU A 86 7.58 -15.43 3.71
C LEU A 86 8.87 -16.18 3.37
N LYS A 87 9.98 -15.45 3.32
CA LYS A 87 11.29 -15.99 2.96
C LYS A 87 12.32 -15.58 4.01
N GLU A 88 13.26 -16.48 4.30
CA GLU A 88 14.31 -16.21 5.29
C GLU A 88 15.33 -15.14 4.85
N ASP A 89 15.41 -14.86 3.53
CA ASP A 89 16.25 -13.78 2.98
C ASP A 89 15.84 -12.40 3.51
N LEU A 90 14.56 -12.23 3.88
CA LEU A 90 14.05 -11.02 4.54
C LEU A 90 14.74 -10.75 5.88
N CYS A 91 15.33 -11.76 6.52
CA CYS A 91 16.10 -11.57 7.75
C CYS A 91 17.47 -10.94 7.53
N GLN A 92 17.90 -10.80 6.28
CA GLN A 92 19.13 -10.10 5.90
C GLN A 92 18.84 -8.83 5.10
N ALA A 93 17.57 -8.53 4.85
CA ALA A 93 17.15 -7.34 4.13
C ALA A 93 17.56 -6.07 4.89
N GLN A 94 18.03 -5.07 4.16
CA GLN A 94 18.25 -3.75 4.73
C GLN A 94 16.91 -3.08 5.05
N ASP A 95 16.91 -2.10 5.96
CA ASP A 95 15.68 -1.41 6.37
C ASP A 95 14.88 -0.88 5.17
N GLU A 96 15.54 -0.33 4.15
CA GLU A 96 14.85 0.19 2.96
C GLU A 96 14.16 -0.91 2.13
N GLU A 97 14.79 -2.08 2.02
CA GLU A 97 14.26 -3.26 1.34
C GLU A 97 13.05 -3.79 2.12
N LEU A 98 13.18 -3.93 3.44
CA LEU A 98 12.08 -4.35 4.30
C LEU A 98 10.89 -3.37 4.23
N GLN A 99 11.12 -2.06 4.24
CA GLN A 99 10.04 -1.09 4.02
C GLN A 99 9.42 -1.22 2.62
N THR A 100 10.19 -1.61 1.61
CA THR A 100 9.65 -1.87 0.26
C THR A 100 8.71 -3.06 0.28
N GLU A 101 9.09 -4.16 0.93
CA GLU A 101 8.27 -5.37 1.03
C GLU A 101 6.98 -5.12 1.82
N LYS A 102 7.04 -4.37 2.92
CA LYS A 102 5.85 -3.94 3.66
C LYS A 102 4.88 -3.13 2.79
N GLN A 103 5.39 -2.20 1.99
CA GLN A 103 4.53 -1.41 1.12
C GLN A 103 4.00 -2.20 -0.07
N LYS A 104 4.75 -3.19 -0.59
CA LYS A 104 4.24 -4.13 -1.59
C LYS A 104 3.12 -4.98 -1.02
N LEU A 105 3.28 -5.52 0.18
CA LEU A 105 2.25 -6.26 0.91
C LEU A 105 0.96 -5.44 1.02
N LEU A 106 1.05 -4.22 1.57
CA LEU A 106 -0.11 -3.33 1.71
C LEU A 106 -0.74 -3.01 0.35
N SER A 107 0.06 -2.66 -0.66
CA SER A 107 -0.46 -2.36 -2.00
C SER A 107 -1.18 -3.56 -2.63
N ASN A 108 -0.68 -4.79 -2.42
CA ASN A 108 -1.31 -5.99 -2.93
C ASN A 108 -2.62 -6.29 -2.20
N LEU A 109 -2.66 -6.14 -0.88
CA LEU A 109 -3.88 -6.31 -0.08
C LEU A 109 -4.98 -5.31 -0.49
N VAL A 110 -4.64 -4.02 -0.61
CA VAL A 110 -5.59 -2.99 -1.07
C VAL A 110 -6.09 -3.29 -2.49
N LYS A 111 -5.21 -3.78 -3.38
CA LYS A 111 -5.60 -4.22 -4.72
C LYS A 111 -6.51 -5.44 -4.70
N GLN A 112 -6.40 -6.32 -3.70
CA GLN A 112 -7.31 -7.46 -3.58
C GLN A 112 -8.68 -7.02 -3.06
N LYS A 113 -8.71 -6.07 -2.12
CA LYS A 113 -9.94 -5.68 -1.42
C LYS A 113 -10.05 -4.17 -1.17
N PRO A 114 -10.25 -3.35 -2.21
CA PRO A 114 -10.11 -1.89 -2.14
C PRO A 114 -11.10 -1.17 -1.22
N GLN A 115 -12.22 -1.82 -0.86
CA GLN A 115 -13.27 -1.25 0.01
C GLN A 115 -13.13 -1.66 1.48
N THR A 116 -12.05 -2.36 1.83
CA THR A 116 -11.81 -2.81 3.21
C THR A 116 -11.31 -1.69 4.09
N ALA A 117 -11.77 -1.68 5.35
CA ALA A 117 -11.31 -0.76 6.38
C ALA A 117 -9.80 -0.89 6.61
N GLU A 118 -9.13 0.24 6.83
CA GLU A 118 -7.67 0.31 6.93
C GLU A 118 -7.13 -0.62 8.04
N GLU A 119 -7.83 -0.68 9.16
CA GLU A 119 -7.47 -1.45 10.36
C GLU A 119 -7.30 -2.94 10.07
N ALA A 120 -8.06 -3.46 9.10
CA ALA A 120 -7.98 -4.86 8.73
C ALA A 120 -6.65 -5.19 8.05
N PHE A 121 -6.12 -4.26 7.23
CA PHE A 121 -4.78 -4.37 6.63
C PHE A 121 -3.66 -4.17 7.64
N HIS A 122 -3.83 -3.26 8.60
CA HIS A 122 -2.87 -3.07 9.70
C HIS A 122 -2.63 -4.38 10.45
N SER A 123 -3.69 -5.12 10.74
CA SER A 123 -3.59 -6.39 11.48
C SER A 123 -2.76 -7.47 10.73
N ILE A 124 -2.80 -7.48 9.39
CA ILE A 124 -1.92 -8.34 8.56
C ILE A 124 -0.49 -7.82 8.57
N GLY A 125 -0.28 -6.51 8.46
CA GLY A 125 1.03 -5.88 8.53
C GLY A 125 1.75 -6.11 9.86
N GLU A 126 1.04 -6.01 10.98
CA GLU A 126 1.56 -6.33 12.32
C GLU A 126 1.93 -7.81 12.43
N GLY A 127 1.05 -8.71 11.97
CA GLY A 127 1.34 -10.15 11.95
C GLY A 127 2.59 -10.48 11.14
N PHE A 128 2.79 -9.82 9.99
CA PHE A 128 4.00 -9.94 9.18
C PHE A 128 5.26 -9.50 9.94
N LEU A 129 5.23 -8.35 10.61
CA LEU A 129 6.36 -7.84 11.39
C LEU A 129 6.68 -8.71 12.61
N LEU A 130 5.66 -9.20 13.31
CA LEU A 130 5.82 -10.12 14.44
C LEU A 130 6.46 -11.43 14.00
N LEU A 131 6.04 -11.97 12.87
CA LEU A 131 6.62 -13.19 12.30
C LEU A 131 8.09 -12.98 11.93
N LEU A 132 8.44 -11.88 11.26
CA LEU A 132 9.84 -11.54 10.98
C LEU A 132 10.66 -11.40 12.27
N GLY A 133 10.16 -10.65 13.25
CA GLY A 133 10.81 -10.46 14.54
C GLY A 133 11.08 -11.78 15.25
N LYS A 134 10.12 -12.72 15.22
CA LYS A 134 10.26 -14.05 15.82
C LYS A 134 11.21 -14.95 15.02
N CYS A 135 10.97 -15.13 13.73
CA CYS A 135 11.66 -16.13 12.92
C CYS A 135 13.09 -15.75 12.54
N CYS A 136 13.42 -14.45 12.44
CA CYS A 136 14.79 -14.04 12.15
C CYS A 136 15.77 -14.29 13.31
N HIS A 137 15.25 -14.37 14.54
CA HIS A 137 16.02 -14.71 15.75
C HIS A 137 15.98 -16.21 16.10
N ALA A 138 15.24 -17.02 15.34
CA ALA A 138 15.16 -18.45 15.57
C ALA A 138 16.44 -19.18 15.15
N GLN A 139 16.80 -20.24 15.86
CA GLN A 139 17.96 -21.08 15.53
C GLN A 139 17.83 -21.76 14.17
N ARG A 140 16.60 -22.10 13.77
CA ARG A 140 16.25 -22.63 12.45
C ARG A 140 15.22 -21.72 11.79
N ARG A 141 15.69 -20.67 11.10
CA ARG A 141 14.86 -19.61 10.50
C ARG A 141 13.83 -20.19 9.54
N GLU A 142 14.29 -20.91 8.51
CA GLU A 142 13.42 -21.56 7.53
C GLU A 142 12.30 -22.40 8.17
N ALA A 143 12.64 -23.24 9.15
CA ALA A 143 11.65 -24.06 9.86
C ALA A 143 10.63 -23.21 10.64
N CYS A 144 11.05 -22.07 11.21
CA CYS A 144 10.14 -21.13 11.86
C CYS A 144 9.17 -20.51 10.85
N PHE A 145 9.64 -20.03 9.70
CA PHE A 145 8.77 -19.47 8.66
C PHE A 145 7.76 -20.50 8.15
N GLN A 146 8.19 -21.75 7.95
CA GLN A 146 7.31 -22.85 7.54
C GLN A 146 6.24 -23.17 8.59
N GLN A 147 6.56 -23.04 9.88
CA GLN A 147 5.63 -23.32 10.97
C GLN A 147 4.66 -22.17 11.26
N GLU A 148 5.16 -20.93 11.28
CA GLU A 148 4.38 -19.74 11.70
C GLU A 148 3.67 -19.08 10.52
N GLY A 149 4.26 -19.17 9.33
CA GLY A 149 3.75 -18.58 8.08
C GLY A 149 2.30 -18.93 7.74
N PRO A 150 1.90 -20.22 7.79
CA PRO A 150 0.54 -20.63 7.46
C PRO A 150 -0.56 -19.90 8.24
N GLN A 151 -0.30 -19.49 9.49
CA GLN A 151 -1.28 -18.74 10.28
C GLN A 151 -1.53 -17.34 9.71
N LEU A 152 -0.48 -16.65 9.26
CA LEU A 152 -0.60 -15.34 8.63
C LEU A 152 -1.28 -15.43 7.26
N ILE A 153 -0.96 -16.47 6.48
CA ILE A 153 -1.62 -16.76 5.20
C ILE A 153 -3.12 -16.98 5.40
N MET A 154 -3.50 -17.79 6.39
CA MET A 154 -4.92 -18.05 6.72
C MET A 154 -5.65 -16.78 7.13
N ARG A 155 -5.02 -15.93 7.96
CA ARG A 155 -5.61 -14.63 8.35
C ARG A 155 -5.82 -13.71 7.14
N CYS A 156 -4.87 -13.70 6.21
CA CYS A 156 -5.01 -12.98 4.95
C CYS A 156 -6.17 -13.53 4.10
N GLN A 157 -6.30 -14.85 3.99
CA GLN A 157 -7.40 -15.48 3.24
C GLN A 157 -8.75 -15.08 3.83
N SER A 158 -8.91 -15.19 5.15
CA SER A 158 -10.14 -14.76 5.83
C SER A 158 -10.45 -13.28 5.58
N LEU A 159 -9.43 -12.41 5.59
CA LEU A 159 -9.61 -11.00 5.26
C LEU A 159 -10.15 -10.80 3.84
N LEU A 160 -9.56 -11.50 2.87
CA LEU A 160 -9.96 -11.38 1.46
C LEU A 160 -11.33 -12.00 1.18
N GLU A 161 -11.71 -13.04 1.91
CA GLU A 161 -12.98 -13.77 1.74
C GLU A 161 -14.18 -13.09 2.42
N ALA A 162 -13.95 -12.30 3.48
CA ALA A 162 -14.98 -11.81 4.41
C ALA A 162 -16.15 -10.98 3.80
N ASP A 163 -16.12 -10.62 2.52
CA ASP A 163 -17.22 -9.91 1.82
C ASP A 163 -17.82 -10.68 0.63
N SER A 164 -17.31 -11.88 0.31
CA SER A 164 -17.81 -12.69 -0.80
C SER A 164 -19.23 -13.24 -0.55
N SER A 165 -19.68 -13.23 0.71
CA SER A 165 -20.96 -13.81 1.13
C SER A 165 -22.16 -12.87 1.03
N GLN A 166 -21.97 -11.59 0.70
CA GLN A 166 -23.09 -10.65 0.48
C GLN A 166 -23.48 -10.46 -1.00
N SER A 167 -22.65 -10.93 -1.94
CA SER A 167 -22.95 -10.84 -3.38
C SER A 167 -23.74 -12.03 -3.94
N VAL A 168 -24.12 -13.01 -3.12
CA VAL A 168 -24.88 -14.22 -3.54
C VAL A 168 -26.39 -14.10 -3.23
N LEU A 169 -26.86 -12.95 -2.74
CA LEU A 169 -28.26 -12.74 -2.31
C LEU A 169 -29.00 -11.60 -3.05
N LEU A 170 -28.67 -11.34 -4.32
CA LEU A 170 -29.52 -10.55 -5.21
C LEU A 170 -29.84 -11.34 -6.49
#